data_AF-A0AAU3JY33-F1
#
_entry.id   AF-A0AAU3JY33-F1
#
_cell.length_a   1.000
_cell.length_b   1.000
_cell.length_c   1.000
_cell.angle_alpha   90.00
_cell.angle_beta   90.00
_cell.angle_gamma   90.00
#
_symmetry.space_group_name_H-M   'P 1'
#
loop_
_entity.id
_entity.type
_entity.pdbx_description
1 polymer ?
#
loop_
_entity_poly.entity_id
_entity_poly.type
_entity_poly.pdbx_seq_one_letter_code
_entity_poly.pdbx_strand_id
1 'polypeptide(L)'
;MNFPHVQQVFLIERQVTDLKGKPLSNVAVLGVTDLTAVQVGAPKIAEFTLGQWGLESLHWLRDTLYREDDSTVRTRNRPRAMAAPRNLAIGAHQFTGRTDITEATRWANRDRHRPFTILGLDH
;
A
#
# COMPACT_ATOMS: atom_id res chain seq x y z
N MET A 1 -14.64 -4.99 31.90
CA MET A 1 -13.93 -5.66 30.78
C MET A 1 -12.44 -5.46 31.03
N ASN A 2 -11.66 -6.53 31.19
CA ASN A 2 -10.23 -6.45 31.48
C ASN A 2 -9.44 -6.83 30.22
N PHE A 3 -8.44 -6.04 29.83
CA PHE A 3 -7.57 -6.33 28.68
C PHE A 3 -6.18 -6.71 29.20
N PRO A 4 -5.98 -7.97 29.62
CA PRO A 4 -4.80 -8.37 30.40
C PRO A 4 -3.47 -8.25 29.65
N HIS A 5 -3.51 -8.11 28.32
CA HIS A 5 -2.34 -8.04 27.47
C HIS A 5 -2.05 -6.64 26.94
N VAL A 6 -2.88 -5.63 27.24
CA VAL A 6 -2.59 -4.26 26.81
C VAL A 6 -1.49 -3.69 27.70
N GLN A 7 -0.34 -3.43 27.10
CA GLN A 7 0.82 -2.82 27.76
C GLN A 7 0.97 -1.34 27.42
N GLN A 8 0.39 -0.89 26.31
CA GLN A 8 0.39 0.51 25.91
C GLN A 8 -0.84 0.87 25.09
N VAL A 9 -1.34 2.09 25.30
CA VAL A 9 -2.37 2.75 24.49
C VAL A 9 -1.72 3.96 23.81
N PHE A 10 -2.05 4.20 22.55
CA PHE A 10 -1.50 5.33 21.80
C PHE A 10 -2.57 5.97 20.90
N LEU A 11 -2.37 7.24 20.57
CA LEU A 11 -3.23 8.00 19.66
C LEU A 11 -2.41 8.38 18.42
N ILE A 12 -2.97 8.13 17.24
CA ILE A 12 -2.43 8.62 15.98
C ILE A 12 -3.37 9.69 15.44
N GLU A 13 -2.83 10.88 15.26
CA GLU A 13 -3.53 11.98 14.62
C GLU A 13 -2.96 12.21 13.22
N ARG A 14 -3.85 12.23 12.22
CA ARG A 14 -3.51 12.56 10.84
C ARG A 14 -4.24 13.83 10.44
N GLN A 15 -3.46 14.85 10.12
CA GLN A 15 -3.97 16.09 9.54
C GLN A 15 -3.54 16.14 8.08
N VAL A 16 -4.50 16.41 7.19
CA VAL A 16 -4.25 16.55 5.75
C VAL A 16 -4.65 17.96 5.37
N THR A 17 -3.77 18.66 4.65
CA THR A 17 -4.02 19.98 4.09
C THR A 17 -3.86 19.95 2.58
N ASP A 18 -4.49 20.89 1.87
CA ASP A 18 -4.15 21.14 0.48
C ASP A 18 -2.81 21.87 0.36
N LEU A 19 -2.34 22.08 -0.88
CA LEU A 19 -1.09 22.79 -1.16
C LEU A 19 -1.09 24.26 -0.69
N LYS A 20 -2.26 24.83 -0.38
CA LYS A 20 -2.43 26.19 0.14
C LYS A 20 -2.57 26.21 1.67
N GLY A 21 -2.43 25.06 2.34
CA GLY A 21 -2.55 24.93 3.78
C GLY A 21 -3.98 24.85 4.29
N LYS A 22 -5.00 24.77 3.41
CA LYS A 22 -6.39 24.59 3.84
C LYS A 22 -6.56 23.17 4.41
N PRO A 23 -7.08 23.01 5.65
CA PRO A 23 -7.39 21.70 6.20
C PRO A 23 -8.39 20.94 5.31
N LEU A 24 -8.05 19.71 4.96
CA LEU A 24 -8.88 18.77 4.19
C LEU A 24 -9.50 17.71 5.10
N SER A 25 -8.74 17.18 6.06
CA SER A 25 -9.25 16.17 7.01
C SER A 25 -8.40 16.12 8.27
N ASN A 26 -9.05 15.85 9.41
CA ASN A 26 -8.40 15.46 10.66
C ASN A 26 -8.97 14.11 11.08
N VAL A 27 -8.09 13.15 11.37
CA VAL A 27 -8.45 11.80 11.80
C VAL A 27 -7.68 11.46 13.06
N ALA A 28 -8.36 10.91 14.06
CA ALA A 28 -7.78 10.43 15.30
C ALA A 28 -8.08 8.94 15.46
N VAL A 29 -7.04 8.11 15.61
CA VAL A 29 -7.15 6.66 15.75
C VAL A 29 -6.52 6.23 17.07
N LEU A 30 -7.32 5.58 17.92
CA LEU A 30 -6.83 4.98 19.15
C LEU A 30 -6.31 3.57 18.86
N GLY A 31 -5.08 3.31 19.25
CA GLY A 31 -4.44 2.00 19.13
C GLY A 31 -4.03 1.43 20.48
N VAL A 32 -3.92 0.10 20.53
CA VAL A 32 -3.42 -0.64 21.69
C VAL A 32 -2.38 -1.65 21.24
N THR A 33 -1.41 -1.95 22.10
CA THR A 33 -0.39 -2.97 21.84
C THR A 33 0.01 -3.67 23.13
N ASP A 34 0.46 -4.91 22.98
CA ASP A 34 1.13 -5.73 24.00
C ASP A 34 2.61 -5.39 24.16
N LEU A 35 3.16 -4.52 23.32
CA LEU A 35 4.49 -3.95 23.47
C LEU A 35 4.47 -2.84 24.53
N THR A 36 5.48 -2.84 25.39
CA THR A 36 5.68 -1.78 26.38
C THR A 36 6.34 -0.55 25.74
N ALA A 37 6.15 0.62 26.36
CA ALA A 37 6.80 1.86 25.92
C ALA A 37 8.33 1.81 25.98
N VAL A 38 8.89 0.90 26.77
CA VAL A 38 10.34 0.62 26.82
C VAL A 38 10.79 -0.16 25.59
N GLN A 39 9.98 -1.11 25.11
CA GLN A 39 10.27 -1.88 23.90
C GLN A 39 10.08 -1.03 22.64
N VAL A 40 8.99 -0.27 22.58
CA VAL A 40 8.56 0.45 21.38
C VAL A 40 7.96 1.81 21.76
N GLY A 41 8.77 2.85 21.61
CA GLY A 41 8.32 4.24 21.78
C GLY A 41 7.51 4.77 20.59
N ALA A 42 6.94 5.96 20.74
CA ALA A 42 6.07 6.59 19.74
C ALA A 42 6.64 6.65 18.29
N PRO A 43 7.93 6.97 18.06
CA PRO A 43 8.48 6.97 16.70
C PRO A 43 8.42 5.60 16.02
N LYS A 44 8.62 4.52 16.78
CA LYS A 44 8.59 3.16 16.25
C LYS A 44 7.16 2.68 15.99
N ILE A 45 6.19 3.10 16.80
CA ILE A 45 4.76 2.90 16.53
C ILE A 45 4.34 3.60 15.25
N ALA A 46 4.81 4.83 15.04
CA ALA A 46 4.55 5.57 13.81
C ALA A 46 5.15 4.84 12.59
N GLU A 47 6.39 4.33 12.68
CA GLU A 47 7.01 3.51 11.64
C GLU A 47 6.18 2.26 11.29
N PHE A 48 5.75 1.49 12.30
CA PHE A 48 4.90 0.32 12.05
C PHE A 48 3.57 0.68 11.42
N THR A 49 2.96 1.78 11.88
CA THR A 49 1.70 2.25 11.31
C THR A 49 1.87 2.65 9.85
N LEU A 50 2.91 3.42 9.53
CA LEU A 50 3.24 3.80 8.15
C LEU A 50 3.55 2.57 7.29
N GLY A 51 4.24 1.56 7.84
CA GLY A 51 4.48 0.29 7.17
C GLY A 51 3.19 -0.46 6.83
N GLN A 52 2.25 -0.54 7.78
CA GLN A 52 0.94 -1.14 7.56
C GLN A 52 0.13 -0.40 6.48
N TRP A 53 0.12 0.93 6.51
CA TRP A 53 -0.49 1.74 5.44
C TRP A 53 0.14 1.47 4.06
N GLY A 54 1.43 1.19 4.01
CA GLY A 54 2.10 0.76 2.78
C GLY A 54 1.53 -0.55 2.21
N LEU A 55 1.21 -1.52 3.08
CA LEU A 55 0.57 -2.77 2.68
C LEU A 55 -0.86 -2.54 2.17
N GLU A 56 -1.64 -1.69 2.84
CA GLU A 56 -2.99 -1.31 2.38
C GLU A 56 -2.96 -0.54 1.05
N SER A 57 -1.94 0.30 0.84
CA SER A 57 -1.75 1.01 -0.43
C SER A 57 -1.51 0.04 -1.60
N LEU A 58 -0.75 -1.05 -1.37
CA LEU A 58 -0.58 -2.11 -2.37
C LEU A 58 -1.88 -2.86 -2.65
N HIS A 59 -2.69 -3.12 -1.62
CA HIS A 59 -4.01 -3.72 -1.79
C HIS A 59 -4.92 -2.82 -2.64
N TRP A 60 -4.99 -1.53 -2.32
CA TRP A 60 -5.76 -0.57 -3.10
C TRP A 60 -5.32 -0.50 -4.56
N LEU A 61 -4.01 -0.46 -4.83
CA LEU A 61 -3.48 -0.49 -6.20
C LEU A 61 -3.95 -1.75 -6.95
N ARG A 62 -3.93 -2.91 -6.31
CA ARG A 62 -4.39 -4.16 -6.94
C ARG A 62 -5.89 -4.14 -7.23
N ASP A 63 -6.69 -3.78 -6.25
CA ASP A 63 -8.14 -3.85 -6.35
C ASP A 63 -8.69 -2.79 -7.30
N THR A 64 -8.18 -1.56 -7.20
CA THR A 64 -8.70 -0.43 -7.95
C THR A 64 -7.98 -0.25 -9.29
N LEU A 65 -6.65 -0.14 -9.28
CA LEU A 65 -5.90 0.14 -10.51
C LEU A 65 -5.80 -1.10 -11.42
N TYR A 66 -5.53 -2.28 -10.84
CA TYR A 66 -5.50 -3.54 -11.58
C TYR A 66 -6.83 -4.29 -11.60
N ARG A 67 -7.88 -3.70 -11.03
CA ARG A 67 -9.27 -4.19 -11.10
C ARG A 67 -9.39 -5.64 -10.65
N GLU A 68 -8.71 -5.99 -9.56
CA GLU A 68 -8.69 -7.35 -9.04
C GLU A 68 -10.10 -7.86 -8.70
N ASP A 69 -10.91 -7.02 -8.06
CA ASP A 69 -12.30 -7.36 -7.68
C ASP A 69 -13.23 -7.55 -8.88
N ASP A 70 -12.96 -6.83 -9.99
CA ASP A 70 -13.70 -6.97 -11.24
C ASP A 70 -13.29 -8.22 -12.04
N SER A 71 -12.25 -8.94 -11.62
CA SER A 71 -11.72 -10.07 -12.38
C SER A 71 -12.71 -11.24 -12.42
N THR A 72 -12.96 -11.74 -13.62
CA THR A 72 -13.81 -12.93 -13.85
C THR A 72 -13.05 -14.25 -13.69
N VAL A 73 -11.74 -14.19 -13.44
CA VAL A 73 -10.88 -15.35 -13.24
C VAL A 73 -11.14 -15.94 -11.84
N ARG A 74 -12.08 -16.87 -11.73
CA ARG A 74 -12.59 -17.37 -10.41
C ARG A 74 -12.30 -18.84 -10.11
N THR A 75 -11.77 -19.63 -11.04
CA THR A 75 -11.64 -21.09 -10.84
C THR A 75 -10.32 -21.46 -10.19
N ARG A 76 -10.37 -22.35 -9.17
CA ARG A 76 -9.20 -22.89 -8.45
C ARG A 76 -8.31 -21.75 -7.91
N ASN A 77 -7.00 -21.96 -7.83
CA ASN A 77 -6.04 -20.98 -7.33
C ASN A 77 -5.72 -19.82 -8.29
N ARG A 78 -6.50 -19.63 -9.36
CA ARG A 78 -6.21 -18.61 -10.37
C ARG A 78 -6.30 -17.15 -9.84
N PRO A 79 -7.23 -16.76 -8.94
CA PRO A 79 -7.21 -15.44 -8.32
C PRO A 79 -5.87 -15.15 -7.61
N ARG A 80 -5.39 -16.11 -6.81
CA ARG A 80 -4.10 -16.01 -6.11
C ARG A 80 -2.92 -15.98 -7.09
N ALA A 81 -2.98 -16.75 -8.17
CA ALA A 81 -1.97 -16.72 -9.21
C ALA A 81 -1.90 -15.35 -9.91
N MET A 82 -3.02 -14.64 -10.06
CA MET A 82 -3.07 -13.29 -10.65
C MET A 82 -2.48 -12.19 -9.76
N ALA A 83 -2.34 -12.43 -8.45
CA ALA A 83 -1.67 -11.49 -7.55
C ALA A 83 -0.18 -11.34 -7.87
N ALA A 84 0.49 -12.44 -8.26
CA ALA A 84 1.92 -12.44 -8.55
C ALA A 84 2.33 -11.51 -9.71
N PRO A 85 1.72 -11.59 -10.92
CA PRO A 85 2.07 -10.69 -12.02
C PRO A 85 1.67 -9.22 -11.74
N ARG A 86 0.62 -8.96 -10.96
CA ARG A 86 0.25 -7.59 -10.55
C ARG A 86 1.31 -7.00 -9.60
N ASN A 87 1.73 -7.77 -8.60
CA ASN A 87 2.81 -7.37 -7.69
C ASN A 87 4.12 -7.14 -8.46
N LEU A 88 4.43 -8.00 -9.43
CA LEU A 88 5.59 -7.82 -10.29
C LEU A 88 5.51 -6.50 -11.08
N ALA A 89 4.37 -6.19 -11.69
CA ALA A 89 4.19 -4.95 -12.44
C ALA A 89 4.33 -3.70 -11.55
N ILE A 90 3.71 -3.70 -10.36
CA ILE A 90 3.84 -2.61 -9.38
C ILE A 90 5.31 -2.45 -8.97
N GLY A 91 5.97 -3.55 -8.60
CA GLY A 91 7.38 -3.54 -8.20
C GLY A 91 8.32 -3.07 -9.31
N ALA A 92 8.07 -3.47 -10.56
CA ALA A 92 8.87 -3.05 -11.71
C ALA A 92 8.74 -1.54 -11.99
N HIS A 93 7.55 -0.97 -11.85
CA HIS A 93 7.35 0.48 -11.92
C HIS A 93 8.12 1.22 -10.80
N GLN A 94 8.05 0.71 -9.57
CA GLN A 94 8.78 1.31 -8.44
C GLN A 94 10.30 1.21 -8.62
N PHE A 95 10.79 0.06 -9.09
CA PHE A 95 12.20 -0.19 -9.33
C PHE A 95 12.79 0.74 -10.41
N THR A 96 11.99 1.10 -11.41
CA THR A 96 12.35 2.07 -12.46
C THR A 96 12.14 3.54 -12.04
N GLY A 97 11.83 3.79 -10.77
CA GLY A 97 11.67 5.14 -10.21
C GLY A 97 10.33 5.82 -10.55
N ARG A 98 9.37 5.09 -11.14
CA ARG A 98 8.06 5.64 -11.48
C ARG A 98 7.09 5.48 -10.31
N THR A 99 7.03 6.51 -9.46
CA THR A 99 6.23 6.48 -8.22
C THR A 99 4.74 6.72 -8.45
N ASP A 100 4.35 7.41 -9.53
CA ASP A 100 2.94 7.45 -9.98
C ASP A 100 2.62 6.15 -10.75
N ILE A 101 2.20 5.13 -10.01
CA ILE A 101 1.87 3.82 -10.56
C ILE A 101 0.69 3.89 -11.54
N THR A 102 -0.23 4.85 -11.37
CA THR A 102 -1.38 5.02 -12.28
C THR A 102 -0.91 5.53 -13.64
N GLU A 103 -0.07 6.57 -13.65
CA GLU A 103 0.58 7.06 -14.87
C GLU A 103 1.42 5.97 -15.52
N ALA A 104 2.27 5.30 -14.75
CA ALA A 104 3.19 4.29 -15.26
C ALA A 104 2.45 3.10 -15.90
N THR A 105 1.37 2.66 -15.28
CA THR A 105 0.49 1.60 -15.82
C THR A 105 -0.16 2.04 -17.12
N ARG A 106 -0.66 3.29 -17.21
CA ARG A 106 -1.25 3.83 -18.44
C ARG A 106 -0.22 3.97 -19.55
N TRP A 107 1.01 4.39 -19.22
CA TRP A 107 2.11 4.49 -20.17
C TRP A 107 2.49 3.12 -20.72
N ALA A 108 2.58 2.10 -19.87
CA ALA A 108 2.91 0.73 -20.27
C ALA A 108 1.80 0.10 -21.13
N ASN A 109 0.53 0.31 -20.80
CA ASN A 109 -0.60 -0.24 -21.56
C ASN A 109 -0.75 0.33 -22.99
N ARG A 110 -0.13 1.48 -23.29
CA ARG A 110 -0.21 2.11 -24.63
C ARG A 110 0.65 1.41 -25.69
N ASP A 111 1.61 0.57 -25.28
CA ASP A 111 2.50 -0.12 -26.20
C ASP A 111 2.97 -1.44 -25.58
N ARG A 112 2.71 -2.54 -26.28
CA ARG A 112 3.00 -3.91 -25.83
C ARG A 112 4.49 -4.15 -25.54
N HIS A 113 5.40 -3.36 -26.11
CA HIS A 113 6.85 -3.52 -25.89
C HIS A 113 7.32 -2.87 -24.58
N ARG A 114 6.61 -1.85 -24.10
CA ARG A 114 7.01 -1.07 -22.92
C ARG A 114 7.11 -1.88 -21.61
N PRO A 115 6.21 -2.83 -21.31
CA PRO A 115 6.39 -3.72 -20.17
C PRO A 115 7.70 -4.51 -20.24
N PHE A 116 8.13 -4.96 -21.43
CA PHE A 116 9.39 -5.68 -21.58
C PHE A 116 10.58 -4.76 -21.33
N THR A 117 10.54 -3.51 -21.79
CA THR A 117 11.55 -2.48 -21.47
C THR A 117 11.66 -2.20 -19.98
N ILE A 118 10.53 -2.13 -19.26
CA ILE A 118 10.56 -1.96 -17.80
C ILE A 118 11.24 -3.17 -17.13
N LEU A 119 11.05 -4.37 -17.68
CA LEU A 119 11.60 -5.62 -17.16
C LEU A 119 13.03 -5.93 -17.67
N GLY A 120 13.57 -5.15 -18.61
CA GLY A 120 14.84 -5.44 -19.28
C GLY A 120 14.82 -6.69 -20.17
N LEU A 121 13.67 -6.97 -20.79
CA LEU A 121 13.41 -8.17 -21.61
C LEU A 121 13.23 -7.85 -23.10
N ASP A 122 13.62 -6.66 -23.51
CA ASP A 122 13.62 -6.15 -24.87
C ASP A 122 14.92 -6.58 -25.58
N HIS A 123 14.83 -7.70 -26.28
CA HIS A 123 15.85 -8.24 -27.20
C HIS A 123 15.18 -8.69 -28.50
#